data_AF-A0A433DCN5-F1
#
_entry.id   AF-A0A433DCN5-F1
#
_cell.length_a   1.000
_cell.length_b   1.000
_cell.length_c   1.000
_cell.angle_alpha   90.00
_cell.angle_beta   90.00
_cell.angle_gamma   90.00
#
_symmetry.space_group_name_H-M   'P 1'
#
loop_
_entity.id
_entity.type
_entity.pdbx_description
1 polymer ?
#
loop_
_entity_poly.entity_id
_entity_poly.type
_entity_poly.pdbx_seq_one_letter_code
_entity_poly.pdbx_strand_id
1 'polypeptide(L)'
;MHQDDRVDLILAENLRSHDAPSFRRDLGILAHCDRFNGLYPTIDFFVVIRNLAADIRSIWQQEMLVCMDDFPMVLACGHGVPLLHGVHPGLSLAYWAPRAVIADMDWEELRGFLERGEPCKNLDQLARLWIQFEESRTPTAFLPPARAQYLLGDDEGEESVQAGEDGAHLAIITELTYPHFTTPCRFVQPLVTSSASAMLRFVAWVEPPVAVTEGIAKAIAQAVGIGGVGVGLGEVMQAERDGAAVSGTSLSLEELLIADAVPAASSADESQRRLSFLLKQTVQWEATFADTPVTQKYAFVGDTNTRAKVIERIPFAHPMQLFAVMQCLRQQLIFNALFQSCFNAQTYRPSSLEVQTTSLSLDDILDAAASSSTTSPVHRTIQLEIRARHPPQALFVTFSHPSRPFALVSLEIMVPAHAPVQPSVRVTPRPREADLALDEAKMTQVLRTCESVPVLVRWLCRKLEKEGVGKVRGRDELEWGEGGEEDPWKQWLYVYIVCILRCGAWLNE
;
A
#
# COMPACT_ATOMS: atom_id res chain seq x y z
N MET A 1 -13.97 32.96 -6.29
CA MET A 1 -12.53 32.94 -5.96
C MET A 1 -11.99 34.37 -5.87
N HIS A 2 -12.47 35.16 -4.90
CA HIS A 2 -11.77 36.39 -4.50
C HIS A 2 -10.55 35.94 -3.68
N GLN A 3 -9.42 35.82 -4.37
CA GLN A 3 -8.02 35.64 -3.92
C GLN A 3 -7.82 34.87 -2.60
N ASP A 4 -7.68 33.55 -2.68
CA ASP A 4 -6.86 32.83 -1.69
C ASP A 4 -5.40 32.95 -2.15
N ASP A 5 -4.59 33.70 -1.41
CA ASP A 5 -3.19 34.00 -1.73
C ASP A 5 -2.36 32.73 -1.95
N ARG A 6 -2.81 31.57 -1.44
CA ARG A 6 -2.13 30.29 -1.66
C ARG A 6 -2.07 29.88 -3.13
N VAL A 7 -3.08 30.23 -3.94
CA VAL A 7 -3.04 29.91 -5.37
C VAL A 7 -1.93 30.70 -6.06
N ASP A 8 -1.81 31.99 -5.74
CA ASP A 8 -0.76 32.84 -6.27
C ASP A 8 0.62 32.38 -5.79
N LEU A 9 0.73 31.90 -4.54
CA LEU A 9 1.96 31.32 -4.00
C LEU A 9 2.41 30.07 -4.77
N ILE A 10 1.51 29.11 -5.07
CA ILE A 10 1.84 27.92 -5.87
C ILE A 10 2.36 28.32 -7.25
N LEU A 11 1.61 29.20 -7.94
CA LEU A 11 1.97 29.64 -9.28
C LEU A 11 3.30 30.40 -9.28
N ALA A 12 3.54 31.26 -8.29
CA ALA A 12 4.79 31.98 -8.12
C ALA A 12 5.96 31.05 -7.75
N GLU A 13 5.74 30.00 -6.95
CA GLU A 13 6.75 29.00 -6.64
C GLU A 13 7.15 28.20 -7.88
N ASN A 14 6.19 27.72 -8.67
CA ASN A 14 6.45 27.01 -9.93
C ASN A 14 7.26 27.86 -10.92
N LEU A 15 6.99 29.17 -10.99
CA LEU A 15 7.79 30.09 -11.80
C LEU A 15 9.20 30.29 -11.23
N ARG A 16 9.34 30.41 -9.90
CA ARG A 16 10.63 30.56 -9.21
C ARG A 16 11.50 29.31 -9.34
N SER A 17 10.91 28.12 -9.30
CA SER A 17 11.59 26.84 -9.46
C SER A 17 11.84 26.45 -10.92
N HIS A 18 11.39 27.28 -11.88
CA HIS A 18 11.42 26.99 -13.31
C HIS A 18 10.69 25.70 -13.73
N ASP A 19 9.71 25.25 -12.94
CA ASP A 19 8.87 24.09 -13.26
C ASP A 19 7.71 24.50 -14.19
N ALA A 20 8.06 24.73 -15.46
CA ALA A 20 7.09 25.08 -16.51
C ALA A 20 5.98 24.03 -16.72
N PRO A 21 6.25 22.70 -16.65
CA PRO A 21 5.21 21.68 -16.67
C PRO A 21 4.16 21.84 -15.56
N SER A 22 4.58 21.97 -14.30
CA SER A 22 3.65 22.15 -13.18
C SER A 22 2.88 23.46 -13.30
N PHE A 23 3.55 24.56 -13.67
CA PHE A 23 2.87 25.85 -13.89
C PHE A 23 1.78 25.75 -14.96
N ARG A 24 2.06 25.12 -16.10
CA ARG A 24 1.07 24.96 -17.18
C ARG A 24 -0.10 24.09 -16.72
N ARG A 25 0.17 23.01 -15.99
CA ARG A 25 -0.87 22.14 -15.44
C ARG A 25 -1.78 22.92 -14.49
N ASP A 26 -1.22 23.63 -13.52
CA ASP A 26 -1.96 24.39 -12.52
C ASP A 26 -2.79 25.52 -13.13
N LEU A 27 -2.26 26.21 -14.14
CA LEU A 27 -3.02 27.20 -14.89
C LEU A 27 -4.14 26.56 -15.73
N GLY A 28 -3.87 25.39 -16.33
CA GLY A 28 -4.86 24.60 -17.06
C GLY A 28 -6.03 24.17 -16.18
N ILE A 29 -5.76 23.82 -14.92
CA ILE A 29 -6.76 23.46 -13.90
C ILE A 29 -7.74 24.61 -13.65
N LEU A 30 -7.19 25.81 -13.40
CA LEU A 30 -7.99 27.00 -13.15
C LEU A 30 -8.82 27.39 -14.39
N ALA A 31 -8.20 27.35 -15.57
CA ALA A 31 -8.88 27.62 -16.83
C ALA A 31 -10.00 26.61 -17.12
N HIS A 32 -9.83 25.35 -16.73
CA HIS A 32 -10.86 24.32 -16.90
C HIS A 32 -12.11 24.60 -16.04
N CYS A 33 -11.91 25.01 -14.77
CA CYS A 33 -13.02 25.39 -13.89
C CYS A 33 -13.74 26.65 -14.40
N ASP A 34 -12.99 27.66 -14.85
CA ASP A 34 -13.55 28.90 -15.40
C ASP A 34 -14.39 28.63 -16.66
N ARG A 35 -13.91 27.75 -17.55
CA ARG A 35 -14.67 27.30 -18.71
C ARG A 35 -16.02 26.68 -18.33
N PHE A 36 -16.06 25.85 -17.28
CA PHE A 36 -17.32 25.24 -16.83
C PHE A 36 -18.28 26.25 -16.22
N ASN A 37 -17.80 27.26 -15.50
CA ASN A 37 -18.65 28.36 -15.02
C ASN A 37 -19.32 29.10 -16.19
N GLY A 38 -18.60 29.28 -17.31
CA GLY A 38 -19.17 29.86 -18.53
C GLY A 38 -20.23 28.98 -19.20
N LEU A 39 -20.09 27.65 -19.12
CA LEU A 39 -21.04 26.69 -19.71
C LEU A 39 -22.28 26.46 -18.84
N TYR A 40 -22.15 26.53 -17.51
CA TYR A 40 -23.22 26.28 -16.55
C TYR A 40 -23.39 27.47 -15.60
N PRO A 41 -24.06 28.56 -16.03
CA PRO A 41 -24.11 29.82 -15.29
C PRO A 41 -24.86 29.74 -13.95
N THR A 42 -25.63 28.67 -13.71
CA THR A 42 -26.34 28.44 -12.45
C THR A 42 -25.46 27.76 -11.39
N ILE A 43 -24.24 27.33 -11.75
CA ILE A 43 -23.33 26.60 -10.87
C ILE A 43 -21.97 27.32 -10.89
N ASP A 44 -21.49 27.73 -9.71
CA ASP A 44 -20.12 28.22 -9.54
C ASP A 44 -19.24 27.07 -9.04
N PHE A 45 -18.42 26.49 -9.91
CA PHE A 45 -17.55 25.37 -9.62
C PHE A 45 -16.42 25.71 -8.63
N PHE A 46 -16.01 26.98 -8.53
CA PHE A 46 -15.08 27.40 -7.47
C PHE A 46 -15.77 27.38 -6.11
N VAL A 47 -17.04 27.80 -6.04
CA VAL A 47 -17.85 27.69 -4.81
C VAL A 47 -18.08 26.23 -4.46
N VAL A 48 -18.37 25.36 -5.43
CA VAL A 48 -18.54 23.91 -5.17
C VAL A 48 -17.28 23.30 -4.55
N ILE A 49 -16.08 23.56 -5.10
CA ILE A 49 -14.81 23.08 -4.52
C ILE A 49 -14.61 23.64 -3.11
N ARG A 50 -14.90 24.93 -2.90
CA ARG A 50 -14.75 25.57 -1.58
C ARG A 50 -15.69 24.96 -0.54
N ASN A 51 -16.94 24.71 -0.92
CA ASN A 51 -17.94 24.10 -0.07
C ASN A 51 -17.49 22.68 0.34
N LEU A 52 -17.03 21.90 -0.63
CA LEU A 52 -16.46 20.57 -0.38
C LEU A 52 -15.24 20.62 0.55
N ALA A 53 -14.35 21.58 0.34
CA ALA A 53 -13.18 21.77 1.20
C ALA A 53 -13.58 22.14 2.65
N ALA A 54 -14.63 22.96 2.82
CA ALA A 54 -15.16 23.31 4.13
C ALA A 54 -15.79 22.11 4.85
N ASP A 55 -16.54 21.28 4.12
CA ASP A 55 -17.14 20.06 4.66
C ASP A 55 -16.07 19.08 5.15
N ILE A 56 -15.09 18.78 4.31
CA ILE A 56 -14.00 17.86 4.69
C ILE A 56 -13.16 18.44 5.81
N ARG A 57 -12.90 19.75 5.82
CA ARG A 57 -12.20 20.40 6.94
C ARG A 57 -12.97 20.23 8.25
N SER A 58 -14.30 20.32 8.22
CA SER A 58 -15.13 20.12 9.40
C SER A 58 -15.06 18.67 9.90
N ILE A 59 -15.14 17.69 8.99
CA ILE A 59 -14.96 16.27 9.32
C ILE A 59 -13.58 16.04 9.93
N TRP A 60 -12.52 16.52 9.29
CA TRP A 60 -11.15 16.37 9.77
C TRP A 60 -10.94 16.98 11.15
N GLN A 61 -11.49 18.17 11.43
CA GLN A 61 -11.40 18.81 12.75
C GLN A 61 -12.08 17.98 13.84
N GLN A 62 -13.24 17.38 13.54
CA GLN A 62 -13.91 16.47 14.47
C GLN A 62 -13.08 15.21 14.71
N GLU A 63 -12.53 14.62 13.65
CA GLU A 63 -11.67 13.44 13.76
C GLU A 63 -10.40 13.72 14.58
N MET A 64 -9.75 14.85 14.36
CA MET A 64 -8.57 15.28 15.12
C MET A 64 -8.89 15.46 16.60
N LEU A 65 -10.05 16.04 16.93
CA LEU A 65 -10.50 16.17 18.32
C LEU A 65 -10.67 14.80 18.99
N VAL A 66 -11.31 13.86 18.30
CA VAL A 66 -11.52 12.49 18.81
C VAL A 66 -10.20 11.72 18.92
N CYS A 67 -9.28 11.94 17.99
CA CYS A 67 -7.96 11.30 17.96
C CYS A 67 -6.91 12.03 18.82
N MET A 68 -7.29 13.04 19.61
CA MET A 68 -6.36 13.80 20.47
C MET A 68 -5.17 14.37 19.67
N ASP A 69 -5.47 15.00 18.53
CA ASP A 69 -4.49 15.58 17.60
C ASP A 69 -3.51 14.59 16.94
N ASP A 70 -3.84 13.29 16.90
CA ASP A 70 -3.04 12.25 16.24
C ASP A 70 -3.28 12.20 14.71
N PHE A 71 -2.46 12.95 13.97
CA PHE A 71 -2.47 12.92 12.50
C PHE A 71 -2.22 11.52 11.89
N PRO A 72 -1.22 10.73 12.34
CA PRO A 72 -1.06 9.35 11.88
C PRO A 72 -2.34 8.51 11.98
N MET A 73 -3.11 8.65 13.06
CA MET A 73 -4.37 7.94 13.25
C MET A 73 -5.43 8.38 12.23
N VAL A 74 -5.57 9.69 12.00
CA VAL A 74 -6.50 10.24 11.01
C VAL A 74 -6.13 9.84 9.58
N LEU A 75 -4.84 9.86 9.23
CA LEU A 75 -4.36 9.35 7.94
C LEU A 75 -4.65 7.84 7.81
N ALA A 76 -4.48 7.07 8.87
CA ALA A 76 -4.68 5.62 8.82
C ALA A 76 -6.17 5.21 8.73
N CYS A 77 -7.04 5.91 9.45
CA CYS A 77 -8.39 5.44 9.74
C CYS A 77 -9.51 6.46 9.43
N GLY A 78 -9.20 7.76 9.34
CA GLY A 78 -10.16 8.85 9.14
C GLY A 78 -10.44 9.19 7.67
N HIS A 79 -11.13 10.30 7.43
CA HIS A 79 -11.47 10.84 6.10
C HIS A 79 -10.30 11.53 5.41
N GLY A 80 -9.13 11.55 6.04
CA GLY A 80 -7.92 12.14 5.49
C GLY A 80 -7.75 13.61 5.87
N VAL A 81 -6.59 14.16 5.49
CA VAL A 81 -6.17 15.51 5.84
C VAL A 81 -6.41 16.44 4.64
N PRO A 82 -7.19 17.52 4.79
CA PRO A 82 -7.53 18.43 3.69
C PRO A 82 -6.36 19.36 3.35
N LEU A 83 -5.77 19.16 2.18
CA LEU A 83 -4.70 19.97 1.62
C LEU A 83 -5.25 20.95 0.58
N LEU A 84 -5.90 22.01 1.05
CA LEU A 84 -6.43 23.06 0.18
C LEU A 84 -5.28 23.89 -0.40
N HIS A 85 -5.17 23.95 -1.73
CA HIS A 85 -4.08 24.64 -2.43
C HIS A 85 -2.70 24.18 -1.94
N GLY A 86 -2.54 22.88 -1.67
CA GLY A 86 -1.28 22.32 -1.19
C GLY A 86 -0.30 21.99 -2.31
N VAL A 87 -0.72 21.09 -3.21
CA VAL A 87 0.09 20.64 -4.35
C VAL A 87 -0.48 21.20 -5.66
N HIS A 88 -1.81 21.22 -5.78
CA HIS A 88 -2.53 21.78 -6.93
C HIS A 88 -3.52 22.83 -6.47
N PRO A 89 -3.87 23.80 -7.34
CA PRO A 89 -5.03 24.64 -7.10
C PRO A 89 -6.29 23.78 -6.94
N GLY A 90 -7.01 24.00 -5.84
CA GLY A 90 -8.24 23.27 -5.50
C GLY A 90 -8.05 22.43 -4.24
N LEU A 91 -8.85 21.39 -4.12
CA LEU A 91 -8.90 20.53 -2.95
C LEU A 91 -8.12 19.24 -3.20
N SER A 92 -7.13 18.98 -2.36
CA SER A 92 -6.47 17.68 -2.24
C SER A 92 -6.71 17.07 -0.87
N LEU A 93 -6.65 15.74 -0.77
CA LEU A 93 -6.90 14.96 0.44
C LEU A 93 -5.77 13.97 0.63
N ALA A 94 -4.92 14.16 1.63
CA ALA A 94 -3.95 13.15 2.00
C ALA A 94 -4.66 12.05 2.81
N TYR A 95 -4.51 10.80 2.38
CA TYR A 95 -5.27 9.68 2.95
C TYR A 95 -4.41 8.51 3.40
N TRP A 96 -3.12 8.48 3.10
CA TRP A 96 -2.20 7.44 3.56
C TRP A 96 -0.75 7.89 3.40
N ALA A 97 0.15 7.31 4.19
CA ALA A 97 1.59 7.44 4.01
C ALA A 97 2.32 6.20 4.55
N PRO A 98 3.48 5.82 3.98
CA PRO A 98 4.33 4.77 4.56
C PRO A 98 4.80 5.13 5.97
N ARG A 99 5.01 4.14 6.85
CA ARG A 99 5.49 4.40 8.23
C ARG A 99 6.80 5.17 8.31
N ALA A 100 7.72 4.94 7.38
CA ALA A 100 8.97 5.69 7.32
C ALA A 100 8.71 7.20 7.12
N VAL A 101 7.79 7.55 6.21
CA VAL A 101 7.39 8.94 5.96
C VAL A 101 6.69 9.52 7.18
N ILE A 102 5.78 8.77 7.81
CA ILE A 102 5.08 9.19 9.04
C ILE A 102 6.08 9.48 10.17
N ALA A 103 7.14 8.67 10.32
CA ALA A 103 8.14 8.84 11.37
C ALA A 103 9.04 10.07 11.14
N ASP A 104 9.30 10.42 9.88
CA ASP A 104 10.17 11.53 9.50
C ASP A 104 9.40 12.86 9.27
N MET A 105 8.07 12.84 9.34
CA MET A 105 7.25 14.01 9.06
C MET A 105 7.23 15.02 10.22
N ASP A 106 7.43 16.30 9.88
CA ASP A 106 7.22 17.42 10.80
C ASP A 106 5.73 17.78 10.86
N TRP A 107 5.06 17.29 11.90
CA TRP A 107 3.62 17.52 12.11
C TRP A 107 3.29 18.98 12.47
N GLU A 108 4.25 19.73 13.01
CA GLU A 108 4.06 21.16 13.31
C GLU A 108 4.12 21.99 12.03
N GLU A 109 5.02 21.64 11.09
CA GLU A 109 5.04 22.24 9.75
C GLU A 109 3.74 21.96 8.99
N LEU A 110 3.23 20.73 9.05
CA LEU A 110 1.93 20.39 8.45
C LEU A 110 0.78 21.16 9.11
N ARG A 111 0.77 21.30 10.44
CA ARG A 111 -0.23 22.10 11.16
C ARG A 111 -0.15 23.58 10.73
N GLY A 112 1.05 24.13 10.62
CA GLY A 112 1.29 25.49 10.12
C GLY A 112 0.76 25.69 8.70
N PHE A 113 0.95 24.73 7.81
CA PHE A 113 0.34 24.75 6.48
C PHE A 113 -1.19 24.75 6.53
N LEU A 114 -1.80 23.89 7.33
CA LEU A 114 -3.25 23.75 7.41
C LEU A 114 -3.93 25.01 7.98
N GLU A 115 -3.34 25.61 9.01
CA GLU A 115 -3.89 26.77 9.71
C GLU A 115 -3.54 28.10 9.03
N ARG A 116 -2.28 28.26 8.63
CA ARG A 116 -1.72 29.55 8.17
C ARG A 116 -1.35 29.57 6.69
N GLY A 117 -1.39 28.44 6.00
CA GLY A 117 -0.96 28.34 4.60
C GLY A 117 0.55 28.44 4.42
N GLU A 118 1.33 28.19 5.48
CA GLU A 118 2.79 28.15 5.42
C GLU A 118 3.26 26.99 4.55
N PRO A 119 4.37 27.13 3.79
CA PRO A 119 4.87 26.03 2.97
C PRO A 119 5.19 24.81 3.84
N CYS A 120 4.74 23.63 3.42
CA CYS A 120 5.05 22.36 4.06
C CYS A 120 5.79 21.44 3.10
N LYS A 121 6.97 20.99 3.54
CA LYS A 121 7.79 20.01 2.83
C LYS A 121 7.17 18.62 2.94
N ASN A 122 7.52 17.74 2.00
CA ASN A 122 7.15 16.32 2.02
C ASN A 122 5.66 16.02 1.81
N LEU A 123 4.82 17.02 1.49
CA LEU A 123 3.44 16.77 1.10
C LEU A 123 3.35 15.83 -0.10
N ASP A 124 4.34 15.89 -0.99
CA ASP A 124 4.53 15.05 -2.17
C ASP A 124 4.71 13.55 -1.84
N GLN A 125 5.19 13.21 -0.64
CA GLN A 125 5.42 11.84 -0.18
C GLN A 125 4.14 11.16 0.35
N LEU A 126 3.07 11.92 0.57
CA LEU A 126 1.77 11.39 1.00
C LEU A 126 0.99 10.83 -0.19
N ALA A 127 0.19 9.78 0.02
CA ALA A 127 -0.82 9.39 -0.96
C ALA A 127 -2.02 10.33 -0.85
N ARG A 128 -2.43 10.90 -1.97
CA ARG A 128 -3.41 11.98 -2.08
C ARG A 128 -4.49 11.68 -3.11
N LEU A 129 -5.68 12.22 -2.86
CA LEU A 129 -6.72 12.39 -3.87
C LEU A 129 -6.84 13.87 -4.19
N TRP A 130 -6.79 14.23 -5.46
CA TRP A 130 -7.02 15.60 -5.90
C TRP A 130 -8.34 15.70 -6.67
N ILE A 131 -9.21 16.60 -6.25
CA ILE A 131 -10.61 16.64 -6.70
C ILE A 131 -10.79 17.68 -7.80
N GLN A 132 -11.39 17.23 -8.90
CA GLN A 132 -11.73 18.02 -10.08
C GLN A 132 -13.12 17.70 -10.63
N PHE A 133 -13.45 18.37 -11.74
CA PHE A 133 -14.64 18.11 -12.54
C PHE A 133 -14.25 17.61 -13.92
N GLU A 134 -15.07 16.74 -14.48
CA GLU A 134 -14.98 16.33 -15.88
C GLU A 134 -16.37 16.21 -16.49
N GLU A 135 -16.41 16.23 -17.83
CA GLU A 135 -17.63 15.99 -18.60
C GLU A 135 -18.16 14.56 -18.35
N SER A 136 -19.48 14.47 -18.27
CA SER A 136 -20.21 13.24 -17.98
C SER A 136 -21.32 13.02 -19.00
N ARG A 137 -21.63 11.75 -19.29
CA ARG A 137 -22.78 11.38 -20.12
C ARG A 137 -24.09 11.48 -19.35
N THR A 138 -24.04 11.47 -18.03
CA THR A 138 -25.19 11.57 -17.13
C THR A 138 -25.10 12.85 -16.31
N PRO A 139 -26.24 13.53 -16.09
CA PRO A 139 -26.24 14.74 -15.29
C PRO A 139 -25.94 14.44 -13.81
N THR A 140 -25.14 15.29 -13.17
CA THR A 140 -24.94 15.32 -11.73
C THR A 140 -25.59 16.57 -11.15
N ALA A 141 -26.32 16.41 -10.06
CA ALA A 141 -26.91 17.50 -9.32
C ALA A 141 -25.91 18.01 -8.26
N PHE A 142 -25.68 19.31 -8.25
CA PHE A 142 -24.83 20.02 -7.30
C PHE A 142 -25.70 20.76 -6.28
N LEU A 143 -25.08 21.25 -5.20
CA LEU A 143 -25.78 22.08 -4.22
C LEU A 143 -26.39 23.31 -4.90
N PRO A 144 -27.62 23.69 -4.54
CA PRO A 144 -28.20 24.94 -5.01
C PRO A 144 -27.42 26.15 -4.45
N PRO A 145 -27.44 27.31 -5.11
CA PRO A 145 -26.72 28.50 -4.67
C PRO A 145 -27.05 28.97 -3.23
N ALA A 146 -28.26 28.66 -2.76
CA ALA A 146 -28.71 28.98 -1.41
C ALA A 146 -28.04 28.13 -0.32
N ARG A 147 -27.40 26.99 -0.66
CA ARG A 147 -26.78 26.07 0.29
C ARG A 147 -25.26 25.99 0.09
N ALA A 148 -24.52 26.20 1.17
CA ALA A 148 -23.06 26.26 1.16
C ALA A 148 -22.35 24.95 1.56
N GLN A 149 -23.06 23.92 2.02
CA GLN A 149 -22.45 22.71 2.59
C GLN A 149 -23.22 21.44 2.21
N TYR A 150 -22.49 20.37 1.87
CA TYR A 150 -23.05 19.03 1.74
C TYR A 150 -23.20 18.39 3.11
N LEU A 151 -22.24 18.62 4.01
CA LEU A 151 -22.28 18.07 5.36
C LEU A 151 -23.45 18.68 6.15
N LEU A 152 -24.15 17.85 6.91
CA LEU A 152 -25.21 18.28 7.83
C LEU A 152 -24.61 18.51 9.21
N GLY A 153 -24.99 19.61 9.86
CA GLY A 153 -24.76 19.81 11.29
C GLY A 153 -25.60 18.85 12.13
N ASP A 154 -25.20 18.64 13.38
CA ASP A 154 -25.88 17.71 14.30
C ASP A 154 -27.36 18.06 14.53
N ASP A 155 -27.68 19.36 14.51
CA ASP A 155 -29.04 19.88 14.71
C ASP A 155 -29.88 19.92 13.42
N GLU A 156 -29.29 19.65 12.24
CA GLU A 156 -30.01 19.66 10.96
C GLU A 156 -30.73 18.32 10.71
N GLY A 157 -32.07 18.39 10.74
CA GLY A 157 -32.98 17.30 10.42
C GLY A 157 -33.51 17.35 8.98
N GLU A 158 -34.29 16.34 8.60
CA GLU A 158 -34.94 16.30 7.29
C GLU A 158 -35.93 17.46 7.11
N GLU A 159 -36.72 17.77 8.14
CA GLU A 159 -37.67 18.89 8.12
C GLU A 159 -36.97 20.24 7.91
N SER A 160 -35.82 20.48 8.54
CA SER A 160 -35.08 21.74 8.37
C SER A 160 -34.45 21.87 6.97
N VAL A 161 -33.99 20.76 6.39
CA VAL A 161 -33.45 20.75 5.01
C VAL A 161 -34.58 20.97 4.00
N GLN A 162 -35.75 20.36 4.22
CA GLN A 162 -36.90 20.46 3.32
C GLN A 162 -37.65 21.80 3.43
N ALA A 163 -37.52 22.52 4.54
CA ALA A 163 -38.18 23.83 4.74
C ALA A 163 -37.58 24.97 3.88
N GLY A 164 -36.39 24.79 3.30
CA GLY A 164 -35.77 25.78 2.42
C GLY A 164 -36.43 25.87 1.03
N GLU A 165 -36.17 26.95 0.29
CA GLU A 165 -36.74 27.17 -1.06
C GLU A 165 -36.45 26.02 -2.02
N ASP A 166 -35.27 25.40 -1.92
CA ASP A 166 -34.86 24.24 -2.72
C ASP A 166 -35.05 22.89 -2.00
N GLY A 167 -35.67 22.88 -0.82
CA GLY A 167 -35.72 21.71 0.08
C GLY A 167 -36.41 20.49 -0.54
N ALA A 168 -37.37 20.70 -1.44
CA ALA A 168 -38.05 19.63 -2.19
C ALA A 168 -37.12 18.87 -3.17
N HIS A 169 -35.94 19.43 -3.47
CA HIS A 169 -34.95 18.85 -4.36
C HIS A 169 -33.72 18.32 -3.61
N LEU A 170 -33.81 18.20 -2.28
CA LEU A 170 -32.74 17.75 -1.42
C LEU A 170 -33.18 16.50 -0.65
N ALA A 171 -32.33 15.47 -0.64
CA ALA A 171 -32.48 14.30 0.20
C ALA A 171 -31.36 14.26 1.25
N ILE A 172 -31.55 13.49 2.31
CA ILE A 172 -30.49 13.20 3.28
C ILE A 172 -29.98 11.78 3.04
N ILE A 173 -28.66 11.65 2.95
CA ILE A 173 -27.97 10.37 2.86
C ILE A 173 -27.01 10.23 4.04
N THR A 174 -26.83 9.01 4.52
CA THR A 174 -25.90 8.71 5.61
C THR A 174 -24.82 7.81 5.08
N GLU A 175 -23.60 8.06 5.52
CA GLU A 175 -22.45 7.26 5.16
C GLU A 175 -22.60 5.81 5.64
N LEU A 176 -22.35 4.86 4.73
CA LEU A 176 -22.49 3.42 5.01
C LEU A 176 -21.21 2.81 5.60
N THR A 177 -20.05 3.40 5.29
CA THR A 177 -18.73 2.96 5.75
C THR A 177 -18.04 4.18 6.31
N TYR A 178 -17.69 4.16 7.59
CA TYR A 178 -17.18 5.33 8.31
C TYR A 178 -16.06 4.91 9.29
N PRO A 179 -15.24 5.83 9.80
CA PRO A 179 -14.20 5.54 10.78
C PRO A 179 -14.80 4.95 12.07
N HIS A 180 -14.20 3.87 12.61
CA HIS A 180 -14.71 3.20 13.81
C HIS A 180 -14.75 4.07 15.08
N PHE A 181 -14.03 5.19 15.08
CA PHE A 181 -13.95 6.12 16.20
C PHE A 181 -14.91 7.32 16.07
N THR A 182 -15.65 7.44 14.96
CA THR A 182 -16.64 8.51 14.76
C THR A 182 -18.04 7.96 14.54
N THR A 183 -19.03 8.85 14.57
CA THR A 183 -20.37 8.57 14.09
C THR A 183 -20.43 8.76 12.56
N PRO A 184 -21.33 8.05 11.86
CA PRO A 184 -21.46 8.19 10.41
C PRO A 184 -21.88 9.61 10.04
N CYS A 185 -21.18 10.20 9.06
CA CYS A 185 -21.52 11.52 8.57
C CYS A 185 -22.84 11.49 7.79
N ARG A 186 -23.63 12.55 7.95
CA ARG A 186 -24.87 12.79 7.22
C ARG A 186 -24.63 13.88 6.19
N PHE A 187 -25.09 13.66 4.97
CA PHE A 187 -24.92 14.61 3.87
C PHE A 187 -26.26 14.92 3.21
N VAL A 188 -26.35 16.13 2.67
CA VAL A 188 -27.38 16.53 1.73
C VAL A 188 -27.02 16.02 0.34
N GLN A 189 -27.94 15.29 -0.26
CA GLN A 189 -27.89 14.81 -1.63
C GLN A 189 -28.83 15.66 -2.50
N PRO A 190 -28.29 16.50 -3.40
CA PRO A 190 -29.10 17.14 -4.42
C PRO A 190 -29.71 16.11 -5.37
N LEU A 191 -30.99 16.27 -5.68
CA LEU A 191 -31.71 15.46 -6.66
C LEU A 191 -31.59 16.06 -8.05
N VAL A 192 -31.68 15.23 -9.09
CA VAL A 192 -31.57 15.65 -10.51
C VAL A 192 -32.65 16.66 -10.92
N THR A 193 -33.74 16.76 -10.15
CA THR A 193 -34.78 17.79 -10.32
C THR A 193 -34.33 19.20 -9.91
N SER A 194 -33.16 19.33 -9.27
CA SER A 194 -32.57 20.62 -8.89
C SER A 194 -32.22 21.47 -10.10
N SER A 195 -32.34 22.78 -9.97
CA SER A 195 -31.91 23.78 -10.96
C SER A 195 -30.38 23.80 -11.17
N ALA A 196 -29.62 23.23 -10.22
CA ALA A 196 -28.16 23.15 -10.24
C ALA A 196 -27.65 21.78 -10.75
N SER A 197 -28.11 21.36 -11.94
CA SER A 197 -27.67 20.12 -12.58
C SER A 197 -26.82 20.37 -13.83
N ALA A 198 -25.72 19.64 -14.00
CA ALA A 198 -24.82 19.75 -15.16
C ALA A 198 -24.38 18.39 -15.69
N MET A 199 -24.01 18.31 -16.98
CA MET A 199 -23.41 17.12 -17.59
C MET A 199 -21.92 17.01 -17.22
N LEU A 200 -21.65 17.13 -15.93
CA LEU A 200 -20.34 17.02 -15.32
C LEU A 200 -20.41 16.02 -14.17
N ARG A 201 -19.25 15.55 -13.72
CA ARG A 201 -19.11 14.71 -12.52
C ARG A 201 -17.85 15.10 -11.76
N PHE A 202 -17.78 14.71 -10.49
CA PHE A 202 -16.54 14.82 -9.75
C PHE A 202 -15.56 13.71 -10.17
N VAL A 203 -14.27 14.03 -10.09
CA VAL A 203 -13.19 13.10 -10.35
C VAL A 203 -12.12 13.29 -9.30
N ALA A 204 -11.72 12.20 -8.65
CA ALA A 204 -10.59 12.14 -7.74
C ALA A 204 -9.39 11.54 -8.48
N TRP A 205 -8.38 12.37 -8.74
CA TRP A 205 -7.09 11.95 -9.28
C TRP A 205 -6.24 11.38 -8.14
N VAL A 206 -5.68 10.19 -8.35
CA VAL A 206 -4.91 9.46 -7.35
C VAL A 206 -3.43 9.76 -7.55
N GLU A 207 -2.80 10.35 -6.54
CA GLU A 207 -1.40 10.74 -6.60
C GLU A 207 -0.61 10.21 -5.39
N PRO A 208 0.45 9.40 -5.60
CA PRO A 208 0.83 8.80 -6.87
C PRO A 208 -0.22 7.77 -7.36
N PRO A 209 -0.20 7.42 -8.66
CA PRO A 209 -0.96 6.30 -9.20
C PRO A 209 -0.78 5.01 -8.39
N VAL A 210 -1.86 4.26 -8.17
CA VAL A 210 -1.81 3.05 -7.34
C VAL A 210 -2.06 1.80 -8.18
N ALA A 211 -1.11 0.87 -8.19
CA ALA A 211 -1.32 -0.47 -8.71
C ALA A 211 -2.26 -1.24 -7.76
N VAL A 212 -3.42 -1.64 -8.27
CA VAL A 212 -4.46 -2.37 -7.54
C VAL A 212 -4.79 -3.70 -8.21
N THR A 213 -5.25 -4.66 -7.40
CA THR A 213 -5.89 -5.87 -7.93
C THR A 213 -7.22 -5.56 -8.61
N GLU A 214 -7.64 -6.43 -9.54
CA GLU A 214 -8.97 -6.34 -10.15
C GLU A 214 -10.11 -6.35 -9.10
N GLY A 215 -9.92 -7.06 -7.99
CA GLY A 215 -10.88 -7.09 -6.88
C GLY A 215 -11.05 -5.72 -6.19
N ILE A 216 -9.94 -5.03 -5.93
CA ILE A 216 -9.97 -3.67 -5.36
C ILE A 216 -10.56 -2.67 -6.37
N ALA A 217 -10.20 -2.77 -7.66
CA ALA A 217 -10.80 -1.92 -8.69
C ALA A 217 -12.34 -2.10 -8.77
N LYS A 218 -12.82 -3.34 -8.63
CA LYS A 218 -14.26 -3.64 -8.53
C LYS A 218 -14.90 -3.05 -7.28
N ALA A 219 -14.24 -3.16 -6.12
CA ALA A 219 -14.73 -2.59 -4.88
C ALA A 219 -14.82 -1.05 -4.94
N ILE A 220 -13.82 -0.38 -5.54
CA ILE A 220 -13.85 1.06 -5.79
C ILE A 220 -15.01 1.41 -6.73
N ALA A 221 -15.16 0.70 -7.86
CA ALA A 221 -16.26 0.93 -8.79
C ALA A 221 -17.64 0.76 -8.13
N GLN A 222 -17.80 -0.20 -7.22
CA GLN A 222 -19.01 -0.38 -6.43
C GLN A 222 -19.23 0.78 -5.45
N ALA A 223 -18.19 1.23 -4.75
CA ALA A 223 -18.26 2.35 -3.81
C ALA A 223 -18.73 3.66 -4.47
N VAL A 224 -18.31 3.90 -5.73
CA VAL A 224 -18.74 5.07 -6.50
C VAL A 224 -20.03 4.87 -7.31
N GLY A 225 -20.63 3.68 -7.26
CA GLY A 225 -21.92 3.40 -7.92
C GLY A 225 -21.85 3.02 -9.41
N ILE A 226 -20.67 2.64 -9.92
CA ILE A 226 -20.42 2.27 -11.34
C ILE A 226 -20.69 0.76 -11.59
N GLY A 227 -21.36 0.07 -10.66
CA GLY A 227 -21.55 -1.39 -10.68
C GLY A 227 -22.59 -1.97 -11.66
N GLY A 228 -23.08 -1.21 -12.64
CA GLY A 228 -24.09 -1.68 -13.60
C GLY A 228 -23.51 -2.58 -14.69
N VAL A 229 -24.25 -3.65 -15.05
CA VAL A 229 -23.91 -4.58 -16.14
C VAL A 229 -23.60 -3.82 -17.43
N GLY A 230 -22.32 -3.80 -17.83
CA GLY A 230 -21.87 -3.30 -19.14
C GLY A 230 -21.14 -1.95 -19.17
N VAL A 231 -21.07 -1.20 -18.05
CA VAL A 231 -20.36 0.09 -17.95
C VAL A 231 -19.38 0.01 -16.77
N GLY A 232 -18.43 -0.93 -16.75
CA GLY A 232 -17.22 -0.82 -17.55
C GLY A 232 -16.12 -0.27 -16.65
N LEU A 233 -15.45 -1.15 -15.90
CA LEU A 233 -14.26 -0.88 -15.07
C LEU A 233 -13.31 0.17 -15.68
N GLY A 234 -13.20 0.22 -17.01
CA GLY A 234 -12.50 1.25 -17.79
C GLY A 234 -12.73 2.72 -17.35
N GLU A 235 -13.92 3.08 -16.84
CA GLU A 235 -14.20 4.45 -16.38
C GLU A 235 -13.43 4.86 -15.11
N VAL A 236 -13.00 3.90 -14.28
CA VAL A 236 -12.17 4.13 -13.08
C VAL A 236 -10.68 3.98 -13.41
N MET A 237 -10.34 3.66 -14.67
CA MET A 237 -9.08 3.00 -15.01
C MET A 237 -8.34 3.62 -16.20
N GLN A 238 -8.79 4.75 -16.74
CA GLN A 238 -8.10 5.45 -17.82
C GLN A 238 -7.91 6.93 -17.49
N ALA A 239 -6.65 7.35 -17.42
CA ALA A 239 -6.22 8.55 -18.11
C ALA A 239 -5.43 8.05 -19.34
N GLU A 240 -5.87 8.39 -20.55
CA GLU A 240 -5.04 8.22 -21.73
C GLU A 240 -3.78 9.06 -21.51
N ARG A 241 -2.65 8.43 -21.15
CA ARG A 241 -1.36 9.04 -21.46
C ARG A 241 -1.33 9.21 -22.98
N ASP A 242 -1.24 10.46 -23.42
CA ASP A 242 -1.07 10.86 -24.81
C ASP A 242 -0.26 9.80 -25.61
N GLY A 243 -0.94 9.14 -26.55
CA GLY A 243 -0.28 8.45 -27.66
C GLY A 243 0.24 7.03 -27.47
N ALA A 244 -0.17 6.28 -26.44
CA ALA A 244 0.28 4.89 -26.27
C ALA A 244 -0.86 3.92 -25.96
N ALA A 245 -1.75 3.70 -26.93
CA ALA A 245 -2.45 2.43 -27.05
C ALA A 245 -1.43 1.32 -27.42
N VAL A 246 -0.55 0.97 -26.48
CA VAL A 246 0.49 -0.04 -26.68
C VAL A 246 -0.08 -1.40 -26.30
N SER A 247 -0.47 -2.15 -27.34
CA SER A 247 -0.17 -3.57 -27.53
C SER A 247 0.04 -4.43 -26.27
N GLY A 248 -0.94 -5.29 -25.97
CA GLY A 248 -0.69 -6.75 -25.92
C GLY A 248 -0.37 -7.44 -24.59
N THR A 249 0.27 -6.79 -23.60
CA THR A 249 0.73 -7.51 -22.40
C THR A 249 0.34 -6.79 -21.10
N SER A 250 -0.68 -7.31 -20.40
CA SER A 250 -1.03 -6.83 -19.07
C SER A 250 -0.05 -7.41 -18.05
N LEU A 251 0.74 -6.55 -17.41
CA LEU A 251 1.56 -6.92 -16.25
C LEU A 251 0.67 -7.40 -15.09
N SER A 252 1.16 -8.38 -14.35
CA SER A 252 0.60 -8.79 -13.06
C SER A 252 0.83 -7.74 -11.98
N LEU A 253 0.14 -7.86 -10.83
CA LEU A 253 0.34 -6.94 -9.70
C LEU A 253 1.81 -6.89 -9.30
N GLU A 254 2.41 -8.06 -9.11
CA GLU A 254 3.77 -8.18 -8.60
C GLU A 254 4.78 -7.56 -9.57
N GLU A 255 4.58 -7.73 -10.88
CA GLU A 255 5.39 -7.10 -11.92
C GLU A 255 5.24 -5.58 -11.93
N LEU A 256 4.01 -5.06 -11.78
CA LEU A 256 3.78 -3.61 -11.66
C LEU A 256 4.51 -3.01 -10.45
N LEU A 257 4.51 -3.71 -9.32
CA LEU A 257 5.13 -3.23 -8.08
C LEU A 257 6.66 -3.16 -8.13
N ILE A 258 7.30 -3.89 -9.03
CA ILE A 258 8.77 -3.89 -9.18
C ILE A 258 9.27 -3.21 -10.45
N ALA A 259 8.36 -2.73 -11.31
CA ALA A 259 8.70 -2.16 -12.61
C ALA A 259 9.69 -0.99 -12.48
N ASP A 260 9.50 -0.12 -11.49
CA ASP A 260 10.38 1.03 -11.24
C ASP A 260 11.70 0.66 -10.57
N ALA A 261 11.77 -0.51 -9.92
CA ALA A 261 12.98 -0.99 -9.24
C ALA A 261 14.00 -1.59 -10.22
N VAL A 262 13.55 -2.00 -11.40
CA VAL A 262 14.36 -2.72 -12.40
C VAL A 262 14.55 -1.85 -13.65
N PRO A 263 15.78 -1.74 -14.20
CA PRO A 263 15.99 -1.00 -15.44
C PRO A 263 15.13 -1.53 -16.59
N ALA A 264 14.42 -0.65 -17.28
CA ALA A 264 13.58 -1.00 -18.43
C ALA A 264 14.35 -1.75 -19.52
N ALA A 265 13.70 -2.70 -20.19
CA ALA A 265 14.26 -3.41 -21.34
C ALA A 265 13.95 -2.69 -22.65
N SER A 266 14.46 -3.22 -23.77
CA SER A 266 14.31 -2.61 -25.09
C SER A 266 12.88 -2.68 -25.64
N SER A 267 12.06 -3.60 -25.14
CA SER A 267 10.65 -3.77 -25.51
C SER A 267 9.78 -4.11 -24.30
N ALA A 268 8.45 -3.94 -24.43
CA ALA A 268 7.48 -4.24 -23.37
C ALA A 268 7.42 -5.74 -23.03
N ASP A 269 7.40 -6.61 -24.05
CA ASP A 269 7.35 -8.06 -23.85
C ASP A 269 8.64 -8.60 -23.21
N GLU A 270 9.79 -8.05 -23.58
CA GLU A 270 11.07 -8.37 -22.94
C GLU A 270 11.10 -7.86 -21.50
N SER A 271 10.58 -6.66 -21.25
CA SER A 271 10.44 -6.12 -19.90
C SER A 271 9.58 -7.03 -19.04
N GLN A 272 8.41 -7.46 -19.52
CA GLN A 272 7.55 -8.39 -18.79
C GLN A 272 8.27 -9.70 -18.47
N ARG A 273 8.80 -10.40 -19.49
CA ARG A 273 9.52 -11.68 -19.29
C ARG A 273 10.67 -11.53 -18.30
N ARG A 274 11.38 -10.41 -18.36
CA ARG A 274 12.45 -10.09 -17.43
C ARG A 274 11.87 -9.93 -16.02
N LEU A 275 10.85 -9.11 -15.79
CA LEU A 275 10.24 -8.93 -14.47
C LEU A 275 9.74 -10.27 -13.88
N SER A 276 9.02 -11.09 -14.65
CA SER A 276 8.55 -12.40 -14.17
C SER A 276 9.71 -13.33 -13.82
N PHE A 277 10.81 -13.29 -14.58
CA PHE A 277 12.01 -14.07 -14.31
C PHE A 277 12.71 -13.58 -13.04
N LEU A 278 12.94 -12.27 -12.90
CA LEU A 278 13.68 -11.69 -11.77
C LEU A 278 12.94 -11.92 -10.45
N LEU A 279 11.60 -11.87 -10.42
CA LEU A 279 10.81 -12.15 -9.22
C LEU A 279 11.08 -13.55 -8.65
N LYS A 280 11.31 -14.55 -9.51
CA LYS A 280 11.53 -15.94 -9.10
C LYS A 280 12.96 -16.24 -8.67
N GLN A 281 13.91 -15.35 -8.96
CA GLN A 281 15.34 -15.56 -8.69
C GLN A 281 15.72 -15.06 -7.29
N THR A 282 16.18 -15.97 -6.42
CA THR A 282 16.60 -15.66 -5.04
C THR A 282 17.84 -14.77 -4.95
N VAL A 283 18.73 -14.82 -5.95
CA VAL A 283 20.05 -14.18 -5.88
C VAL A 283 20.00 -12.67 -6.16
N GLN A 284 18.90 -12.19 -6.73
CA GLN A 284 18.81 -10.81 -7.22
C GLN A 284 18.19 -9.83 -6.23
N TRP A 285 17.59 -10.33 -5.16
CA TRP A 285 16.93 -9.52 -4.15
C TRP A 285 17.56 -9.82 -2.79
N GLU A 286 18.33 -8.88 -2.27
CA GLU A 286 19.11 -9.06 -1.05
C GLU A 286 19.04 -7.83 -0.14
N ALA A 287 18.84 -8.04 1.15
CA ALA A 287 19.02 -7.02 2.18
C ALA A 287 20.10 -7.43 3.19
N THR A 288 20.95 -6.47 3.52
CA THR A 288 21.98 -6.57 4.56
C THR A 288 21.70 -5.56 5.65
N PHE A 289 21.96 -5.92 6.90
CA PHE A 289 21.74 -5.03 8.04
C PHE A 289 23.04 -4.77 8.78
N ALA A 290 23.34 -3.50 9.07
CA ALA A 290 24.62 -3.09 9.66
C ALA A 290 24.91 -3.74 11.02
N ASP A 291 23.88 -4.14 11.76
CA ASP A 291 23.97 -4.68 13.11
C ASP A 291 23.73 -6.20 13.18
N THR A 292 23.64 -6.90 12.05
CA THR A 292 23.60 -8.37 12.01
C THR A 292 24.47 -8.91 10.89
N PRO A 293 25.23 -10.00 11.11
CA PRO A 293 25.95 -10.69 10.05
C PRO A 293 25.02 -11.50 9.12
N VAL A 294 23.69 -11.32 9.26
CA VAL A 294 22.66 -12.03 8.51
C VAL A 294 22.29 -11.26 7.26
N THR A 295 22.44 -11.94 6.13
CA THR A 295 21.96 -11.49 4.82
C THR A 295 20.62 -12.17 4.53
N GLN A 296 19.61 -11.40 4.16
CA GLN A 296 18.31 -11.92 3.74
C GLN A 296 18.19 -11.89 2.22
N LYS A 297 17.88 -13.03 1.61
CA LYS A 297 17.65 -13.17 0.17
C LYS A 297 16.19 -13.50 -0.11
N TYR A 298 15.57 -12.86 -1.09
CA TYR A 298 14.14 -12.99 -1.36
C TYR A 298 13.87 -13.64 -2.71
N ALA A 299 12.92 -14.56 -2.75
CA ALA A 299 12.30 -15.00 -4.00
C ALA A 299 10.79 -15.02 -3.87
N PHE A 300 10.12 -14.62 -4.94
CA PHE A 300 8.69 -14.77 -5.07
C PHE A 300 8.37 -16.18 -5.57
N VAL A 301 7.65 -16.95 -4.75
CA VAL A 301 7.22 -18.32 -5.02
C VAL A 301 5.71 -18.33 -5.21
N GLY A 302 5.26 -17.82 -6.35
CA GLY A 302 3.86 -17.76 -6.73
C GLY A 302 3.69 -17.63 -8.23
N ASP A 303 2.46 -17.86 -8.70
CA ASP A 303 2.10 -17.55 -10.07
C ASP A 303 1.95 -16.04 -10.21
N THR A 304 2.76 -15.41 -11.08
CA THR A 304 2.67 -13.98 -11.45
C THR A 304 1.49 -13.76 -12.40
N ASN A 305 0.29 -14.15 -11.97
CA ASN A 305 -0.96 -14.07 -12.75
C ASN A 305 -2.00 -13.19 -12.06
N THR A 306 -1.65 -12.50 -10.98
CA THR A 306 -2.55 -11.58 -10.29
C THR A 306 -2.92 -10.45 -11.25
N ARG A 307 -4.16 -10.45 -11.74
CA ARG A 307 -4.66 -9.38 -12.60
C ARG A 307 -4.69 -8.07 -11.83
N ALA A 308 -3.95 -7.10 -12.35
CA ALA A 308 -3.82 -5.81 -11.74
C ALA A 308 -3.84 -4.68 -12.77
N LYS A 309 -4.12 -3.49 -12.24
CA LYS A 309 -4.42 -2.29 -12.99
C LYS A 309 -3.91 -1.10 -12.19
N VAL A 310 -3.50 -0.04 -12.86
CA VAL A 310 -3.09 1.20 -12.20
C VAL A 310 -4.31 2.12 -12.16
N ILE A 311 -4.68 2.58 -10.96
CA ILE A 311 -5.72 3.58 -10.77
C ILE A 311 -5.05 4.94 -10.63
N GLU A 312 -5.42 5.84 -11.53
CA GLU A 312 -5.01 7.24 -11.55
C GLU A 312 -6.20 8.18 -11.37
N ARG A 313 -7.41 7.69 -11.62
CA ARG A 313 -8.59 8.52 -11.83
C ARG A 313 -9.86 7.81 -11.38
N ILE A 314 -10.55 8.36 -10.40
CA ILE A 314 -11.77 7.78 -9.82
C ILE A 314 -12.93 8.76 -9.97
N PRO A 315 -13.84 8.56 -10.93
CA PRO A 315 -15.06 9.36 -11.00
C PRO A 315 -16.00 9.02 -9.84
N PHE A 316 -16.64 10.04 -9.28
CA PHE A 316 -17.63 9.89 -8.22
C PHE A 316 -18.75 10.92 -8.37
N ALA A 317 -19.92 10.63 -7.79
CA ALA A 317 -21.10 11.48 -7.89
C ALA A 317 -21.32 12.34 -6.65
N HIS A 318 -20.86 11.87 -5.49
CA HIS A 318 -21.13 12.53 -4.22
C HIS A 318 -19.96 12.38 -3.21
N PRO A 319 -19.61 13.43 -2.43
CA PRO A 319 -18.50 13.41 -1.46
C PRO A 319 -18.48 12.23 -0.48
N MET A 320 -19.66 11.79 -0.03
CA MET A 320 -19.83 10.63 0.86
C MET A 320 -19.16 9.33 0.33
N GLN A 321 -18.90 9.23 -0.97
CA GLN A 321 -18.27 8.04 -1.56
C GLN A 321 -16.75 7.98 -1.31
N LEU A 322 -16.11 9.10 -0.95
CA LEU A 322 -14.66 9.20 -0.88
C LEU A 322 -14.06 8.31 0.20
N PHE A 323 -14.68 8.17 1.37
CA PHE A 323 -14.13 7.37 2.46
C PHE A 323 -13.99 5.89 2.09
N ALA A 324 -15.05 5.29 1.53
CA ALA A 324 -15.03 3.90 1.09
C ALA A 324 -13.97 3.66 0.01
N VAL A 325 -13.77 4.62 -0.90
CA VAL A 325 -12.69 4.58 -1.90
C VAL A 325 -11.32 4.60 -1.21
N MET A 326 -11.09 5.50 -0.26
CA MET A 326 -9.83 5.59 0.48
C MET A 326 -9.54 4.32 1.29
N GLN A 327 -10.55 3.66 1.87
CA GLN A 327 -10.40 2.37 2.56
C GLN A 327 -9.87 1.28 1.61
N CYS A 328 -10.43 1.20 0.40
CA CYS A 328 -9.96 0.26 -0.62
C CYS A 328 -8.50 0.54 -1.04
N LEU A 329 -8.17 1.82 -1.26
CA LEU A 329 -6.82 2.24 -1.64
C LEU A 329 -5.81 1.96 -0.51
N ARG A 330 -6.13 2.29 0.75
CA ARG A 330 -5.30 2.00 1.93
C ARG A 330 -4.97 0.50 2.03
N GLN A 331 -5.95 -0.36 1.81
CA GLN A 331 -5.74 -1.81 1.88
C GLN A 331 -4.69 -2.25 0.86
N GLN A 332 -4.84 -1.78 -0.38
CA GLN A 332 -3.90 -2.09 -1.44
C GLN A 332 -2.52 -1.48 -1.17
N LEU A 333 -2.45 -0.23 -0.72
CA LEU A 333 -1.18 0.46 -0.43
C LEU A 333 -0.37 -0.23 0.66
N ILE A 334 -1.01 -0.72 1.72
CA ILE A 334 -0.33 -1.50 2.77
C ILE A 334 0.20 -2.82 2.21
N PHE A 335 -0.59 -3.52 1.40
CA PHE A 335 -0.09 -4.72 0.73
C PHE A 335 1.10 -4.42 -0.19
N ASN A 336 1.00 -3.36 -1.00
CA ASN A 336 2.05 -2.93 -1.91
C ASN A 336 3.33 -2.58 -1.14
N ALA A 337 3.23 -1.82 -0.04
CA ALA A 337 4.35 -1.47 0.81
C ALA A 337 5.02 -2.70 1.44
N LEU A 338 4.22 -3.66 1.93
CA LEU A 338 4.75 -4.91 2.48
C LEU A 338 5.49 -5.74 1.43
N PHE A 339 4.92 -5.85 0.22
CA PHE A 339 5.56 -6.56 -0.89
C PHE A 339 6.85 -5.86 -1.35
N GLN A 340 6.77 -4.55 -1.61
CA GLN A 340 7.91 -3.73 -2.02
C GLN A 340 8.98 -3.63 -0.93
N SER A 341 8.65 -3.84 0.35
CA SER A 341 9.67 -3.93 1.41
C SER A 341 10.70 -5.04 1.15
N CYS A 342 10.31 -6.10 0.44
CA CYS A 342 11.21 -7.18 0.00
C CYS A 342 11.78 -6.94 -1.41
N PHE A 343 10.98 -6.36 -2.30
CA PHE A 343 11.29 -6.21 -3.73
C PHE A 343 11.27 -4.73 -4.13
N ASN A 344 12.39 -4.05 -3.93
CA ASN A 344 12.59 -2.65 -4.30
C ASN A 344 14.01 -2.39 -4.84
N ALA A 345 14.26 -1.16 -5.30
CA ALA A 345 15.54 -0.74 -5.86
C ALA A 345 16.73 -0.93 -4.90
N GLN A 346 16.53 -0.79 -3.59
CA GLN A 346 17.59 -0.97 -2.58
C GLN A 346 17.95 -2.44 -2.38
N THR A 347 16.99 -3.34 -2.56
CA THR A 347 17.19 -4.80 -2.48
C THR A 347 17.66 -5.41 -3.79
N TYR A 348 17.42 -4.76 -4.93
CA TYR A 348 17.79 -5.27 -6.24
C TYR A 348 19.32 -5.26 -6.46
N ARG A 349 19.87 -6.35 -6.99
CA ARG A 349 21.30 -6.53 -7.30
C ARG A 349 21.47 -6.98 -8.76
N PRO A 350 21.72 -6.06 -9.70
CA PRO A 350 21.83 -6.37 -11.13
C PRO A 350 23.03 -7.26 -11.48
N SER A 351 24.11 -7.18 -10.70
CA SER A 351 25.40 -7.80 -10.99
C SER A 351 25.51 -9.29 -10.63
N SER A 352 24.48 -9.91 -10.04
CA SER A 352 24.55 -11.33 -9.64
C SER A 352 24.28 -12.33 -10.79
N LEU A 353 24.10 -11.84 -12.02
CA LEU A 353 23.86 -12.68 -13.21
C LEU A 353 25.16 -13.24 -13.81
N GLU A 354 26.30 -12.64 -13.51
CA GLU A 354 27.61 -13.19 -13.88
C GLU A 354 28.13 -14.05 -12.72
N VAL A 355 28.30 -15.34 -12.99
CA VAL A 355 28.76 -16.38 -12.05
C VAL A 355 27.67 -16.83 -11.08
N GLN A 356 26.98 -17.92 -11.42
CA GLN A 356 26.86 -19.13 -10.59
C GLN A 356 25.93 -20.14 -11.30
N THR A 357 26.50 -20.88 -12.26
CA THR A 357 26.22 -22.31 -12.36
C THR A 357 26.81 -22.96 -11.10
N THR A 358 26.18 -22.79 -9.94
CA THR A 358 26.52 -23.56 -8.74
C THR A 358 25.92 -24.95 -8.89
N SER A 359 26.63 -25.79 -9.66
CA SER A 359 26.84 -27.14 -9.16
C SER A 359 27.48 -26.95 -7.77
N LEU A 360 26.69 -27.07 -6.71
CA LEU A 360 27.22 -27.18 -5.35
C LEU A 360 28.21 -28.35 -5.38
N SER A 361 29.50 -28.04 -5.27
CA SER A 361 30.51 -29.08 -5.15
C SER A 361 30.30 -29.77 -3.80
N LEU A 362 30.50 -31.08 -3.76
CA LEU A 362 30.49 -31.84 -2.52
C LEU A 362 31.56 -31.30 -1.54
N ASP A 363 32.62 -30.70 -2.08
CA ASP A 363 33.69 -30.04 -1.33
C ASP A 363 33.19 -28.78 -0.59
N ASP A 364 32.30 -27.98 -1.19
CA ASP A 364 31.74 -26.78 -0.53
C ASP A 364 30.86 -27.15 0.67
N ILE A 365 30.16 -28.29 0.58
CA ILE A 365 29.33 -28.84 1.66
C ILE A 365 30.21 -29.39 2.79
N LEU A 366 31.33 -30.02 2.45
CA LEU A 366 32.28 -30.57 3.42
C LEU A 366 33.09 -29.47 4.12
N ASP A 367 33.44 -28.39 3.41
CA ASP A 367 34.13 -27.24 3.99
C ASP A 367 33.23 -26.43 4.93
N ALA A 368 31.94 -26.32 4.62
CA ALA A 368 30.94 -25.73 5.53
C ALA A 368 30.74 -26.58 6.81
N ALA A 369 30.90 -27.90 6.72
CA ALA A 369 30.86 -28.79 7.88
C ALA A 369 32.16 -28.69 8.72
N ALA A 370 33.31 -28.52 8.07
CA ALA A 370 34.63 -28.42 8.72
C ALA A 370 34.91 -27.04 9.35
N SER A 371 34.30 -25.97 8.84
CA SER A 371 34.45 -24.60 9.38
C SER A 371 33.57 -24.30 10.60
N SER A 372 32.88 -25.30 11.13
CA SER A 372 32.12 -25.22 12.40
C SER A 372 32.99 -25.06 13.66
N SER A 373 34.32 -25.06 13.54
CA SER A 373 35.26 -25.00 14.66
C SER A 373 36.13 -23.73 14.77
N THR A 374 35.86 -22.64 14.05
CA THR A 374 36.62 -21.38 14.19
C THR A 374 35.75 -20.14 14.42
N THR A 375 36.19 -19.31 15.37
CA THR A 375 35.49 -18.19 16.01
C THR A 375 35.37 -16.91 15.16
N SER A 376 35.20 -17.02 13.84
CA SER A 376 34.85 -15.88 12.98
C SER A 376 33.33 -15.82 12.78
N PRO A 377 32.69 -14.63 12.74
CA PRO A 377 31.26 -14.55 12.47
C PRO A 377 31.02 -14.97 11.02
N VAL A 378 30.63 -16.23 10.82
CA VAL A 378 30.19 -16.75 9.52
C VAL A 378 29.02 -15.86 9.05
N HIS A 379 29.19 -15.15 7.94
CA HIS A 379 28.10 -14.44 7.29
C HIS A 379 27.00 -15.46 6.96
N ARG A 380 25.84 -15.34 7.62
CA ARG A 380 24.74 -16.30 7.46
C ARG A 380 23.76 -15.74 6.45
N THR A 381 23.46 -16.53 5.41
CA THR A 381 22.41 -16.18 4.45
C THR A 381 21.13 -16.93 4.80
N ILE A 382 20.02 -16.19 4.92
CA ILE A 382 18.68 -16.76 5.08
C ILE A 382 17.91 -16.49 3.80
N GLN A 383 17.33 -17.55 3.23
CA GLN A 383 16.45 -17.46 2.07
C GLN A 383 15.00 -17.35 2.53
N LEU A 384 14.31 -16.34 2.02
CA LEU A 384 12.89 -16.09 2.24
C LEU A 384 12.12 -16.35 0.96
N GLU A 385 11.12 -17.22 1.06
CA GLU A 385 10.10 -17.40 0.02
C GLU A 385 8.89 -16.54 0.34
N ILE A 386 8.58 -15.60 -0.56
CA ILE A 386 7.42 -14.72 -0.47
C ILE A 386 6.32 -15.21 -1.42
N ARG A 387 5.08 -15.33 -0.94
CA ARG A 387 3.93 -15.74 -1.77
C ARG A 387 2.73 -14.82 -1.55
N ALA A 388 2.00 -14.49 -2.62
CA ALA A 388 0.76 -13.73 -2.55
C ALA A 388 -0.40 -14.60 -3.07
N ARG A 389 -1.14 -15.29 -2.19
CA ARG A 389 -2.23 -16.19 -2.61
C ARG A 389 -3.59 -15.52 -2.76
N HIS A 390 -3.80 -14.37 -2.13
CA HIS A 390 -5.04 -13.59 -2.23
C HIS A 390 -4.76 -12.09 -2.08
N PRO A 391 -3.96 -11.47 -2.96
CA PRO A 391 -3.70 -10.03 -2.86
C PRO A 391 -5.02 -9.23 -2.96
N PRO A 392 -5.18 -8.13 -2.19
CA PRO A 392 -4.24 -7.59 -1.21
C PRO A 392 -4.39 -8.17 0.21
N GLN A 393 -5.21 -9.20 0.44
CA GLN A 393 -5.64 -9.64 1.76
C GLN A 393 -4.56 -10.39 2.56
N ALA A 394 -3.63 -11.07 1.89
CA ALA A 394 -2.62 -11.88 2.57
C ALA A 394 -1.30 -11.99 1.80
N LEU A 395 -0.19 -11.92 2.55
CA LEU A 395 1.18 -12.19 2.10
C LEU A 395 1.80 -13.29 2.97
N PHE A 396 2.38 -14.31 2.36
CA PHE A 396 3.00 -15.44 3.05
C PHE A 396 4.51 -15.34 2.97
N VAL A 397 5.19 -15.58 4.08
CA VAL A 397 6.66 -15.54 4.19
C VAL A 397 7.14 -16.84 4.80
N THR A 398 8.00 -17.58 4.10
CA THR A 398 8.57 -18.84 4.62
C THR A 398 10.08 -18.79 4.58
N PHE A 399 10.74 -19.20 5.66
CA PHE A 399 12.19 -19.26 5.74
C PHE A 399 12.65 -20.35 6.73
N SER A 400 13.90 -20.77 6.61
CA SER A 400 14.52 -21.75 7.50
C SER A 400 14.96 -21.12 8.82
N HIS A 401 14.74 -21.84 9.92
CA HIS A 401 15.11 -21.38 11.24
C HIS A 401 16.64 -21.20 11.35
N PRO A 402 17.14 -20.05 11.85
CA PRO A 402 18.56 -19.70 11.78
C PRO A 402 19.48 -20.71 12.49
N SER A 403 19.01 -21.33 13.58
CA SER A 403 19.75 -22.33 14.34
C SER A 403 19.31 -23.79 14.11
N ARG A 404 18.33 -24.05 13.23
CA ARG A 404 17.75 -25.39 13.04
C ARG A 404 17.50 -25.61 11.54
N PRO A 405 18.44 -26.22 10.80
CA PRO A 405 18.43 -26.25 9.33
C PRO A 405 17.22 -26.97 8.71
N PHE A 406 16.48 -27.77 9.49
CA PHE A 406 15.29 -28.50 9.03
C PHE A 406 13.97 -27.96 9.61
N ALA A 407 14.01 -26.92 10.43
CA ALA A 407 12.80 -26.29 10.94
C ALA A 407 12.44 -25.11 10.04
N LEU A 408 11.24 -25.13 9.47
CA LEU A 408 10.70 -24.02 8.68
C LEU A 408 9.82 -23.14 9.56
N VAL A 409 9.90 -21.84 9.33
CA VAL A 409 8.99 -20.84 9.89
C VAL A 409 8.16 -20.30 8.74
N SER A 410 6.85 -20.46 8.80
CA SER A 410 5.92 -19.83 7.84
C SER A 410 5.01 -18.85 8.55
N LEU A 411 4.98 -17.62 8.03
CA LEU A 411 4.19 -16.51 8.52
C LEU A 411 3.13 -16.16 7.48
N GLU A 412 1.91 -15.92 7.94
CA GLU A 412 0.81 -15.34 7.17
C GLU A 412 0.58 -13.91 7.67
N ILE A 413 0.80 -12.93 6.80
CA ILE A 413 0.57 -11.52 7.06
C ILE A 413 -0.77 -11.14 6.45
N MET A 414 -1.76 -10.85 7.30
CA MET A 414 -3.12 -10.49 6.90
C MET A 414 -3.27 -8.97 6.83
N VAL A 415 -3.87 -8.47 5.74
CA VAL A 415 -4.23 -7.06 5.54
C VAL A 415 -5.77 -6.97 5.45
N PRO A 416 -6.47 -6.74 6.58
CA PRO A 416 -7.92 -6.82 6.64
C PRO A 416 -8.60 -5.63 5.94
N ALA A 417 -9.70 -5.87 5.22
CA ALA A 417 -10.44 -4.82 4.51
C ALA A 417 -11.10 -3.78 5.45
N HIS A 418 -11.49 -4.18 6.67
CA HIS A 418 -12.18 -3.32 7.64
C HIS A 418 -11.22 -2.46 8.50
N ALA A 419 -9.92 -2.74 8.43
CA ALA A 419 -8.87 -2.03 9.16
C ALA A 419 -7.55 -2.09 8.36
N PRO A 420 -7.52 -1.52 7.14
CA PRO A 420 -6.46 -1.77 6.15
C PRO A 420 -5.05 -1.41 6.64
N VAL A 421 -4.92 -0.43 7.53
CA VAL A 421 -3.65 0.05 8.09
C VAL A 421 -3.22 -0.71 9.36
N GLN A 422 -3.92 -1.80 9.70
CA GLN A 422 -3.62 -2.64 10.87
C GLN A 422 -3.28 -4.09 10.47
N PRO A 423 -2.22 -4.33 9.69
CA PRO A 423 -1.83 -5.68 9.32
C PRO A 423 -1.54 -6.56 10.55
N SER A 424 -1.73 -7.86 10.44
CA SER A 424 -1.50 -8.82 11.53
C SER A 424 -0.73 -10.04 11.05
N VAL A 425 0.05 -10.63 11.96
CA VAL A 425 0.92 -11.79 11.65
C VAL A 425 0.38 -13.02 12.36
N ARG A 426 0.26 -14.12 11.61
CA ARG A 426 -0.09 -15.46 12.12
C ARG A 426 1.00 -16.46 11.75
N VAL A 427 1.23 -17.46 12.59
CA VAL A 427 2.17 -18.56 12.32
C VAL A 427 1.41 -19.74 11.72
N THR A 428 1.94 -20.29 10.63
CA THR A 428 1.35 -21.43 9.91
C THR A 428 2.39 -22.55 9.74
N PRO A 429 2.01 -23.85 9.90
CA PRO A 429 0.84 -24.31 10.64
C PRO A 429 0.90 -23.82 12.09
N ARG A 430 -0.26 -23.73 12.76
CA ARG A 430 -0.28 -23.38 14.19
C ARG A 430 0.65 -24.35 14.93
N PRO A 431 1.68 -23.86 15.63
CA PRO A 431 2.62 -24.74 16.30
C PRO A 431 1.85 -25.59 17.31
N ARG A 432 2.13 -26.89 17.35
CA ARG A 432 1.84 -27.68 18.56
C ARG A 432 2.67 -27.03 19.67
N GLU A 433 2.11 -26.86 20.86
CA GLU A 433 2.61 -26.01 21.97
C GLU A 433 4.10 -26.19 22.35
N ALA A 434 4.79 -27.22 21.85
CA ALA A 434 6.16 -27.56 22.17
C ALA A 434 7.26 -27.09 21.17
N ASP A 435 6.94 -26.69 19.93
CA ASP A 435 7.98 -26.63 18.88
C ASP A 435 8.71 -25.29 18.73
N LEU A 436 8.01 -24.15 18.82
CA LEU A 436 8.56 -22.78 18.72
C LEU A 436 7.62 -21.78 19.44
N ALA A 437 8.06 -21.13 20.52
CA ALA A 437 7.28 -20.14 21.27
C ALA A 437 7.24 -18.78 20.57
N LEU A 438 6.59 -18.74 19.39
CA LEU A 438 6.40 -17.52 18.62
C LEU A 438 5.19 -16.74 19.15
N ASP A 439 5.40 -15.45 19.42
CA ASP A 439 4.39 -14.56 19.97
C ASP A 439 3.81 -13.72 18.83
N GLU A 440 2.63 -14.13 18.33
CA GLU A 440 1.92 -13.49 17.22
C GLU A 440 1.58 -12.01 17.51
N ALA A 441 1.28 -11.68 18.77
CA ALA A 441 0.95 -10.31 19.16
C ALA A 441 2.19 -9.41 19.04
N LYS A 442 3.36 -9.87 19.52
CA LYS A 442 4.61 -9.12 19.37
C LYS A 442 5.05 -9.01 17.91
N MET A 443 4.92 -10.08 17.12
CA MET A 443 5.22 -10.02 15.68
C MET A 443 4.33 -9.01 14.96
N THR A 444 3.04 -9.01 15.28
CA THR A 444 2.08 -8.04 14.76
C THR A 444 2.46 -6.61 15.17
N GLN A 445 2.86 -6.39 16.42
CA GLN A 445 3.32 -5.08 16.88
C GLN A 445 4.56 -4.62 16.12
N VAL A 446 5.58 -5.48 15.98
CA VAL A 446 6.80 -5.17 15.22
C VAL A 446 6.47 -4.80 13.78
N LEU A 447 5.64 -5.61 13.11
CA LEU A 447 5.24 -5.35 11.73
C LEU A 447 4.50 -4.01 11.59
N ARG A 448 3.57 -3.69 12.51
CA ARG A 448 2.83 -2.43 12.48
C ARG A 448 3.72 -1.21 12.73
N THR A 449 4.80 -1.37 13.48
CA THR A 449 5.77 -0.29 13.72
C THR A 449 6.64 -0.01 12.49
N CYS A 450 7.11 -1.05 11.79
CA CYS A 450 8.08 -0.89 10.70
C CYS A 450 7.50 -0.99 9.28
N GLU A 451 6.31 -1.59 9.11
CA GLU A 451 5.71 -1.95 7.82
C GLU A 451 6.69 -2.65 6.86
N SER A 452 7.60 -3.46 7.41
CA SER A 452 8.70 -4.08 6.67
C SER A 452 8.88 -5.54 7.04
N VAL A 453 8.70 -6.42 6.05
CA VAL A 453 8.94 -7.87 6.19
C VAL A 453 10.41 -8.16 6.54
N PRO A 454 11.42 -7.55 5.88
CA PRO A 454 12.81 -7.75 6.25
C PRO A 454 13.13 -7.43 7.71
N VAL A 455 12.58 -6.34 8.25
CA VAL A 455 12.78 -5.93 9.64
C VAL A 455 12.10 -6.92 10.61
N LEU A 456 10.88 -7.36 10.29
CA LEU A 456 10.19 -8.39 11.08
C LEU A 456 11.01 -9.69 11.15
N VAL A 457 11.50 -10.17 10.01
CA VAL A 457 12.29 -11.41 9.95
C VAL A 457 13.64 -11.25 10.66
N ARG A 458 14.29 -10.08 10.56
CA ARG A 458 15.52 -9.79 11.32
C ARG A 458 15.27 -9.82 12.83
N TRP A 459 14.20 -9.18 13.30
CA TRP A 459 13.80 -9.23 14.71
C TRP A 459 13.55 -10.67 15.17
N LEU A 460 12.86 -11.45 14.35
CA LEU A 460 12.52 -12.84 14.64
C LEU A 460 13.77 -13.74 14.68
N CYS A 461 14.68 -13.60 13.72
CA CYS A 461 15.93 -14.37 13.69
C CYS A 461 16.77 -14.13 14.95
N ARG A 462 16.90 -12.87 15.39
CA ARG A 462 17.57 -12.52 16.65
C ARG A 462 16.94 -13.18 17.87
N LYS A 463 15.61 -13.27 17.90
CA LYS A 463 14.89 -13.92 19.00
C LYS A 463 15.15 -15.43 19.00
N LEU A 464 15.02 -16.07 17.83
CA LEU A 464 15.23 -17.50 17.65
C LEU A 464 16.67 -17.94 17.94
N GLU A 465 17.66 -17.12 17.59
CA GLU A 465 19.06 -17.37 17.93
C GLU A 465 19.30 -17.36 19.45
N LYS A 466 18.73 -16.38 20.17
CA LYS A 466 18.83 -16.31 21.63
C LYS A 466 18.20 -17.52 22.33
N GLU A 467 17.05 -17.98 21.85
CA GLU A 467 16.38 -19.17 22.38
C GLU A 467 17.15 -20.47 22.09
N GLY A 468 17.81 -20.56 20.92
CA GLY A 468 18.66 -21.68 20.57
C GLY A 468 19.90 -21.82 21.45
N VAL A 469 20.56 -20.69 21.78
CA VAL A 469 21.75 -20.66 22.65
C VAL A 469 21.40 -21.02 24.11
N GLY A 470 20.21 -20.65 24.58
CA GLY A 470 19.76 -20.96 25.95
C GLY A 470 19.43 -22.43 26.20
N LYS A 471 18.93 -23.16 25.20
CA LYS A 471 18.58 -24.60 25.34
C LYS A 471 19.76 -25.55 25.16
N VAL A 472 20.80 -25.18 24.41
CA VAL A 472 22.02 -26.01 24.28
C VAL A 472 22.80 -26.04 25.59
N ARG A 473 22.83 -24.93 26.33
CA ARG A 473 23.56 -24.84 27.61
C ARG A 473 22.97 -25.67 28.77
N GLY A 474 21.75 -26.19 28.61
CA GLY A 474 21.06 -27.02 29.62
C GLY A 474 21.09 -28.52 29.36
N ARG A 475 21.79 -28.99 28.32
CA ARG A 475 21.87 -30.42 27.97
C ARG A 475 23.26 -31.05 28.15
N ASP A 476 24.24 -30.26 28.56
CA ASP A 476 25.63 -30.70 28.76
C ASP A 476 25.92 -31.19 30.20
N GLU A 477 24.93 -31.18 31.10
CA GLU A 477 24.98 -31.88 32.39
C GLU A 477 24.18 -33.19 32.32
N LEU A 478 24.63 -34.11 31.48
CA LEU A 478 24.30 -35.53 31.62
C LEU A 478 25.62 -36.28 31.69
N GLU A 479 25.84 -36.84 32.88
CA GLU A 479 27.01 -37.61 33.29
C GLU A 479 27.43 -38.61 32.19
N TRP A 480 28.71 -38.56 31.86
CA TRP A 480 29.37 -39.57 31.03
C TRP A 480 29.42 -40.89 31.81
N GLY A 481 28.35 -41.68 31.74
CA GLY A 481 28.36 -43.08 32.10
C GLY A 481 29.00 -43.89 30.98
N GLU A 482 30.21 -44.39 31.23
CA GLU A 482 30.86 -45.41 30.39
C GLU A 482 29.97 -46.65 30.29
N GLY A 483 29.51 -46.98 29.08
CA GLY A 483 28.74 -48.19 28.79
C GLY A 483 28.51 -48.32 27.31
N GLY A 484 29.23 -49.24 26.66
CA GLY A 484 29.15 -49.47 25.22
C GLY A 484 27.84 -50.10 24.78
N GLU A 485 27.22 -49.52 23.75
CA GLU A 485 26.40 -50.21 22.77
C GLU A 485 26.37 -49.34 21.49
N GLU A 486 26.62 -49.95 20.33
CA GLU A 486 26.66 -49.26 19.04
C GLU A 486 25.30 -48.63 18.69
N ASP A 487 25.33 -47.34 18.42
CA ASP A 487 24.14 -46.51 18.25
C ASP A 487 23.41 -46.82 16.91
N PRO A 488 22.14 -47.31 16.92
CA PRO A 488 21.41 -47.73 15.72
C PRO A 488 21.22 -46.62 14.68
N TRP A 489 21.35 -45.35 15.09
CA TRP A 489 21.19 -44.17 14.24
C TRP A 489 22.30 -44.02 13.19
N LYS A 490 23.51 -44.55 13.46
CA LYS A 490 24.61 -44.53 12.47
C LYS A 490 24.36 -45.48 11.31
N GLN A 491 23.68 -46.61 11.54
CA GLN A 491 23.27 -47.53 10.48
C GLN A 491 22.12 -46.96 9.64
N TRP A 492 21.16 -46.25 10.25
CA TRP A 492 20.08 -45.59 9.52
C TRP A 492 20.57 -44.43 8.64
N LEU A 493 21.53 -43.63 9.11
CA LEU A 493 22.13 -42.55 8.32
C LEU A 493 22.92 -43.10 7.12
N TYR A 494 23.62 -44.22 7.29
CA TYR A 494 24.38 -44.86 6.22
C TYR A 494 23.45 -45.48 5.15
N VAL A 495 22.35 -46.12 5.56
CA VAL A 495 21.35 -46.68 4.62
C VAL A 495 20.60 -45.57 3.88
N TYR A 496 20.27 -44.46 4.54
CA TYR A 496 19.55 -43.34 3.91
C TYR A 496 20.41 -42.59 2.87
N ILE A 497 21.71 -42.39 3.16
CA ILE A 497 22.66 -41.78 2.23
C ILE A 497 22.92 -42.69 1.01
N VAL A 498 23.05 -44.01 1.22
CA VAL A 498 23.22 -44.98 0.12
C VAL A 498 21.97 -45.09 -0.75
N CYS A 499 20.76 -44.95 -0.18
CA CYS A 499 19.51 -44.92 -0.94
C CYS A 499 19.35 -43.65 -1.79
N ILE A 500 19.74 -42.48 -1.28
CA ILE A 500 19.69 -41.22 -2.05
C ILE A 500 20.69 -41.25 -3.21
N LEU A 501 21.90 -41.78 -2.99
CA LEU A 501 22.93 -41.90 -4.04
C LEU A 501 22.56 -42.93 -5.12
N ARG A 502 21.82 -44.00 -4.78
CA ARG A 502 21.32 -44.96 -5.79
C ARG A 502 20.09 -44.46 -6.56
N CYS A 503 19.22 -43.65 -5.96
CA CYS A 503 18.10 -43.04 -6.67
C CYS A 503 18.54 -41.93 -7.64
N GLY A 504 19.63 -41.21 -7.34
CA GLY A 504 20.21 -40.22 -8.26
C GLY A 504 20.83 -40.81 -9.53
N ALA A 505 21.23 -42.08 -9.51
CA ALA A 505 21.82 -42.77 -10.67
C ALA A 505 20.77 -43.38 -11.62
N TRP A 506 19.48 -43.39 -11.25
CA TRP A 506 18.39 -43.96 -12.07
C TRP A 506 17.56 -42.92 -12.84
N LEU A 507 17.88 -41.63 -12.70
CA LEU A 507 17.19 -40.51 -13.38
C LEU A 507 18.00 -39.90 -14.54
N ASN A 508 19.12 -40.53 -14.93
CA ASN A 508 19.97 -40.11 -16.05
C ASN A 508 20.21 -41.23 -17.09
N GLU A 509 19.29 -42.19 -17.20
CA GLU A 509 19.15 -43.08 -18.38
C GLU A 509 17.84 -42.83 -19.12
#